data_AF-A0A6P6NE38-F1
#
_entry.id   AF-A0A6P6NE38-F1
#
_cell.length_a   1.000
_cell.length_b   1.000
_cell.length_c   1.000
_cell.angle_alpha   90.00
_cell.angle_beta   90.00
_cell.angle_gamma   90.00
#
_symmetry.space_group_name_H-M   'P 1'
#
loop_
_entity.id
_entity.type
_entity.pdbx_description
1 polymer ?
#
loop_
_entity_poly.entity_id
_entity_poly.type
_entity_poly.pdbx_seq_one_letter_code
_entity_poly.pdbx_strand_id
1 'polypeptide(L)'
;MTGYIVASLLELGVLATNQVITNARSCLRLVVRNLGNTYTTALLAYTFSLAGETSTRAQLLTALNNVAISEGNKLHWSQTSSGDTLAVEISSYVLLAVLSVQPLTTTDLSYANRIVNWLVAQQNPYGGFSSTQDTVVALHALSLFAAKVFSLEGSSTVTLQSSMAGEVYNLSCVSGEAA
;
A
#
# COMPACT_ATOMS: atom_id res chain seq x y z
N MET A 1 -5.91 -6.41 -15.86
CA MET A 1 -7.38 -6.49 -15.70
C MET A 1 -7.81 -7.73 -14.91
N THR A 2 -7.45 -8.97 -15.31
CA THR A 2 -7.85 -10.18 -14.57
C THR A 2 -7.48 -10.17 -13.09
N GLY A 3 -6.27 -9.71 -12.74
CA GLY A 3 -5.86 -9.58 -11.33
C GLY A 3 -6.77 -8.66 -10.51
N TYR A 4 -7.23 -7.56 -11.11
CA TYR A 4 -8.13 -6.59 -10.48
C TYR A 4 -9.48 -7.23 -10.11
N ILE A 5 -10.09 -7.94 -11.06
CA ILE A 5 -11.38 -8.62 -10.86
C ILE A 5 -11.25 -9.68 -9.75
N VAL A 6 -10.15 -10.45 -9.78
CA VAL A 6 -9.89 -11.47 -8.76
C VAL A 6 -9.69 -10.84 -7.38
N ALA A 7 -8.93 -9.75 -7.28
CA ALA A 7 -8.75 -9.02 -6.03
C ALA A 7 -10.09 -8.53 -5.49
N SER A 8 -10.91 -7.84 -6.31
CA SER A 8 -12.23 -7.36 -5.89
C SER A 8 -13.15 -8.49 -5.41
N LEU A 9 -13.17 -9.64 -6.09
CA LEU A 9 -13.98 -10.79 -5.66
C LEU A 9 -13.50 -11.36 -4.31
N LEU A 10 -12.18 -11.45 -4.12
CA LEU A 10 -11.61 -11.92 -2.85
C LEU A 10 -11.91 -10.96 -1.70
N GLU A 11 -11.86 -9.64 -1.94
CA GLU A 11 -12.23 -8.64 -0.93
C GLU A 11 -13.72 -8.67 -0.57
N LEU A 12 -14.59 -8.99 -1.52
CA LEU A 12 -16.01 -9.25 -1.28
C LEU A 12 -16.29 -10.56 -0.51
N GLY A 13 -15.25 -11.29 -0.12
CA GLY A 13 -15.36 -12.53 0.65
C GLY A 13 -15.68 -13.76 -0.19
N VAL A 14 -15.54 -13.70 -1.52
CA VAL A 14 -15.64 -14.90 -2.36
C VAL A 14 -14.50 -15.85 -1.99
N LEU A 15 -14.85 -17.08 -1.63
CA LEU A 15 -13.87 -18.08 -1.22
C LEU A 15 -12.81 -18.30 -2.30
N ALA A 16 -11.53 -18.35 -1.89
CA ALA A 16 -10.42 -18.62 -2.80
C ALA A 16 -10.50 -20.00 -3.49
N THR A 17 -11.35 -20.89 -2.99
CA THR A 17 -11.67 -22.22 -3.55
C THR A 17 -12.75 -22.17 -4.63
N ASN A 18 -13.41 -21.03 -4.86
CA ASN A 18 -14.40 -20.89 -5.91
C ASN A 18 -13.77 -21.18 -7.28
N GLN A 19 -14.50 -21.89 -8.14
CA GLN A 19 -14.00 -22.30 -9.47
C GLN A 19 -13.55 -21.11 -10.32
N VAL A 20 -14.26 -19.97 -10.24
CA VAL A 20 -13.92 -18.75 -10.98
C VAL A 20 -12.56 -18.22 -10.52
N ILE A 21 -12.31 -18.17 -9.21
CA ILE A 21 -11.04 -17.73 -8.64
C ILE A 21 -9.92 -18.72 -8.98
N THR A 22 -10.20 -20.02 -8.92
CA THR A 22 -9.23 -21.08 -9.25
C THR A 22 -8.79 -21.03 -10.72
N ASN A 23 -9.75 -20.85 -11.63
CA ASN A 23 -9.48 -20.70 -13.06
C ASN A 23 -8.67 -19.43 -13.34
N ALA A 24 -9.06 -18.31 -12.72
CA ALA A 24 -8.36 -17.04 -12.87
C ALA A 24 -6.92 -17.12 -12.32
N ARG A 25 -6.70 -17.76 -11.17
CA ARG A 25 -5.36 -18.03 -10.61
C ARG A 25 -4.48 -18.81 -11.56
N SER A 26 -5.02 -19.85 -12.21
CA SER A 26 -4.30 -20.63 -13.21
C SER A 26 -3.84 -19.76 -14.39
N CYS A 27 -4.68 -18.84 -14.85
CA CYS A 27 -4.32 -17.86 -15.88
C CYS A 27 -3.22 -16.89 -15.39
N LEU A 28 -3.38 -16.33 -14.19
CA LEU A 28 -2.42 -15.37 -13.62
C LEU A 28 -1.04 -15.97 -13.36
N ARG A 29 -0.97 -17.26 -12.99
CA ARG A 29 0.32 -17.98 -12.81
C ARG A 29 1.16 -18.06 -14.08
N LEU A 30 0.54 -18.00 -15.27
CA LEU A 30 1.29 -17.94 -16.54
C LEU A 30 2.02 -16.60 -16.69
N VAL A 31 1.44 -15.52 -16.15
CA VAL A 31 2.01 -14.17 -16.18
C VAL A 31 3.14 -14.01 -15.15
N VAL A 32 3.04 -14.67 -13.99
CA VAL A 32 4.10 -14.68 -12.95
C VAL A 32 5.45 -15.17 -13.50
N ARG A 33 5.45 -15.98 -14.56
CA ARG A 33 6.69 -16.45 -15.20
C ARG A 33 7.46 -15.36 -15.94
N ASN A 34 6.85 -14.20 -16.18
CA ASN A 34 7.46 -13.08 -16.89
C ASN A 34 7.23 -11.76 -16.13
N LEU A 35 8.11 -11.47 -15.18
CA LEU A 35 8.00 -10.33 -14.24
C LEU A 35 8.60 -9.02 -14.78
N GLY A 36 8.63 -8.81 -16.09
CA GLY A 36 9.24 -7.60 -16.69
C GLY A 36 8.49 -6.29 -16.43
N ASN A 37 7.29 -6.34 -15.84
CA ASN A 37 6.44 -5.19 -15.59
C ASN A 37 6.16 -5.05 -14.08
N THR A 38 6.68 -3.99 -13.47
CA THR A 38 6.56 -3.68 -12.04
C THR A 38 5.11 -3.55 -11.61
N TYR A 39 4.28 -2.87 -12.41
CA TYR A 39 2.85 -2.71 -12.13
C TYR A 39 2.12 -4.04 -12.04
N THR A 40 2.32 -4.91 -13.03
CA THR A 40 1.72 -6.24 -13.08
C THR A 40 2.21 -7.08 -11.90
N THR A 41 3.49 -7.00 -11.57
CA THR A 41 4.08 -7.73 -10.43
C THR A 41 3.46 -7.28 -9.11
N ALA A 42 3.26 -5.98 -8.89
CA ALA A 42 2.62 -5.43 -7.69
C ALA A 42 1.15 -5.85 -7.56
N LEU A 43 0.37 -5.72 -8.64
CA LEU A 43 -1.04 -6.15 -8.66
C LEU A 43 -1.17 -7.66 -8.41
N LEU A 44 -0.30 -8.47 -9.01
CA LEU A 44 -0.28 -9.91 -8.76
C LEU A 44 0.12 -10.24 -7.33
N ALA A 45 1.11 -9.54 -6.76
CA ALA A 45 1.53 -9.76 -5.37
C ALA A 45 0.36 -9.56 -4.41
N TYR A 46 -0.42 -8.50 -4.62
CA TYR A 46 -1.63 -8.23 -3.84
C TYR A 46 -2.72 -9.29 -4.06
N THR A 47 -3.03 -9.61 -5.33
CA THR A 47 -4.04 -10.62 -5.67
C THR A 47 -3.72 -11.98 -5.03
N PHE A 48 -2.47 -12.43 -5.10
CA PHE A 48 -2.03 -13.68 -4.50
C PHE A 48 -1.92 -13.62 -2.97
N SER A 49 -1.71 -12.43 -2.40
CA SER A 49 -1.82 -12.23 -0.94
C SER A 49 -3.24 -12.47 -0.46
N LEU A 50 -4.24 -11.90 -1.13
CA LEU A 50 -5.66 -12.14 -0.83
C LEU A 50 -6.07 -13.60 -1.05
N ALA A 51 -5.50 -14.27 -2.05
CA ALA A 51 -5.78 -15.67 -2.36
C ALA A 51 -5.10 -16.68 -1.40
N GLY A 52 -4.30 -16.21 -0.44
CA GLY A 52 -3.55 -17.05 0.49
C GLY A 52 -2.35 -17.79 -0.12
N GLU A 53 -1.87 -17.39 -1.30
CA GLU A 53 -0.72 -18.01 -1.96
C GLU A 53 0.62 -17.44 -1.47
N THR A 54 1.06 -17.91 -0.30
CA THR A 54 2.25 -17.39 0.37
C THR A 54 3.54 -17.54 -0.45
N SER A 55 3.75 -18.66 -1.14
CA SER A 55 4.97 -18.91 -1.93
C SER A 55 5.07 -18.00 -3.15
N THR A 56 4.01 -17.92 -3.96
CA THR A 56 3.94 -17.03 -5.13
C THR A 56 4.02 -15.57 -4.73
N ARG A 57 3.33 -15.17 -3.66
CA ARG A 57 3.46 -13.83 -3.07
C ARG A 57 4.91 -13.52 -2.70
N ALA A 58 5.59 -14.40 -1.96
CA ALA A 58 6.96 -14.16 -1.52
C ALA A 58 7.92 -13.99 -2.71
N GLN A 59 7.75 -14.79 -3.77
CA GLN A 59 8.50 -14.64 -5.01
C GLN A 59 8.27 -13.26 -5.65
N LEU A 60 7.02 -12.81 -5.75
CA LEU A 60 6.66 -11.53 -6.35
C LEU A 60 7.18 -10.35 -5.52
N LEU A 61 7.04 -10.39 -4.19
CA LEU A 61 7.58 -9.37 -3.29
C LEU A 61 9.11 -9.32 -3.34
N THR A 62 9.78 -10.46 -3.49
CA THR A 62 11.25 -10.51 -3.69
C THR A 62 11.64 -9.81 -4.99
N ALA A 63 10.93 -10.10 -6.08
CA ALA A 63 11.16 -9.44 -7.36
C ALA A 63 10.93 -7.93 -7.29
N LEU A 64 9.87 -7.49 -6.61
CA LEU A 64 9.60 -6.07 -6.36
C LEU A 64 10.69 -5.42 -5.51
N ASN A 65 11.18 -6.10 -4.48
CA ASN A 65 12.22 -5.57 -3.60
C ASN A 65 13.54 -5.30 -4.36
N ASN A 66 13.84 -6.08 -5.40
CA ASN A 66 15.02 -5.88 -6.24
C ASN A 66 14.97 -4.60 -7.10
N VAL A 67 13.77 -4.08 -7.37
CA VAL A 67 13.56 -2.85 -8.17
C VAL A 67 12.99 -1.71 -7.32
N ALA A 68 13.00 -1.85 -5.99
CA ALA A 68 12.49 -0.85 -5.09
C ALA A 68 13.39 0.39 -5.04
N ILE A 69 12.78 1.57 -5.05
CA ILE A 69 13.49 2.85 -4.94
C ILE A 69 13.44 3.27 -3.47
N SER A 70 14.61 3.26 -2.83
CA SER A 70 14.76 3.51 -1.39
C SER A 70 15.47 4.83 -1.13
N GLU A 71 14.77 5.77 -0.51
CA GLU A 71 15.26 7.11 -0.18
C GLU A 71 15.11 7.33 1.33
N GLY A 72 16.12 6.93 2.10
CA GLY A 72 16.07 6.98 3.56
C GLY A 72 14.89 6.17 4.14
N ASN A 73 13.96 6.86 4.82
CA ASN A 73 12.77 6.25 5.41
C ASN A 73 11.59 6.11 4.43
N LYS A 74 11.78 6.43 3.15
CA LYS A 74 10.79 6.30 2.08
C LYS A 74 11.12 5.12 1.17
N LEU A 75 10.10 4.37 0.79
CA LEU A 75 10.21 3.24 -0.13
C LEU A 75 9.08 3.30 -1.15
N HIS A 76 9.40 3.13 -2.42
CA HIS A 76 8.41 3.18 -3.50
C HIS A 76 8.85 2.38 -4.72
N TRP A 77 7.93 2.28 -5.68
CA TRP A 77 8.13 1.58 -6.94
C TRP A 77 7.63 2.42 -8.11
N SER A 78 8.27 2.24 -9.25
CA SER A 78 7.85 2.79 -10.54
C SER A 78 8.03 1.76 -11.65
N GLN A 79 7.30 1.93 -12.75
CA GLN A 79 7.46 1.17 -13.98
C GLN A 79 8.66 1.66 -14.80
N THR A 80 9.01 2.95 -14.71
CA THR A 80 10.16 3.56 -15.41
C THR A 80 11.01 4.38 -14.43
N SER A 81 12.27 4.60 -14.79
CA SER A 81 13.25 5.31 -13.95
C SER A 81 13.03 6.83 -13.84
N SER A 82 12.05 7.40 -14.55
CA SER A 82 11.83 8.84 -14.61
C SER A 82 10.34 9.20 -14.56
N GLY A 83 9.88 9.73 -13.42
CA GLY A 83 8.60 10.43 -13.31
C GLY A 83 7.39 9.63 -13.79
N ASP A 84 7.18 8.46 -13.20
CA ASP A 84 6.10 7.56 -13.60
C ASP A 84 4.78 7.94 -12.92
N THR A 85 3.74 8.18 -13.73
CA THR A 85 2.36 8.43 -13.26
C THR A 85 1.79 7.26 -12.47
N LEU A 86 2.31 6.04 -12.67
CA LEU A 86 1.83 4.83 -11.99
C LEU A 86 2.48 4.58 -10.63
N ALA A 87 3.49 5.36 -10.23
CA ALA A 87 4.29 5.05 -9.04
C ALA A 87 3.43 5.00 -7.75
N VAL A 88 2.40 5.85 -7.67
CA VAL A 88 1.44 5.86 -6.54
C VAL A 88 0.62 4.57 -6.52
N GLU A 89 -0.02 4.19 -7.63
CA GLU A 89 -0.81 2.97 -7.70
C GLU A 89 0.05 1.71 -7.47
N ILE A 90 1.24 1.62 -8.08
CA ILE A 90 2.15 0.47 -7.90
C ILE A 90 2.53 0.33 -6.42
N SER A 91 3.01 1.41 -5.80
CA SER A 91 3.43 1.40 -4.40
C SER A 91 2.26 1.06 -3.46
N SER A 92 1.05 1.50 -3.81
CA SER A 92 -0.17 1.19 -3.06
C SER A 92 -0.53 -0.30 -3.13
N TYR A 93 -0.39 -0.96 -4.29
CA TYR A 93 -0.57 -2.43 -4.35
C TYR A 93 0.49 -3.19 -3.55
N VAL A 94 1.75 -2.73 -3.55
CA VAL A 94 2.77 -3.38 -2.72
C VAL A 94 2.42 -3.24 -1.24
N LEU A 95 1.96 -2.07 -0.80
CA LEU A 95 1.49 -1.85 0.56
C LEU A 95 0.31 -2.78 0.91
N LEU A 96 -0.70 -2.88 0.03
CA LEU A 96 -1.84 -3.79 0.21
C LEU A 96 -1.37 -5.26 0.28
N ALA A 97 -0.44 -5.68 -0.56
CA ALA A 97 0.11 -7.04 -0.54
C ALA A 97 0.84 -7.38 0.77
N VAL A 98 1.53 -6.40 1.37
CA VAL A 98 2.18 -6.55 2.67
C VAL A 98 1.12 -6.70 3.77
N LEU A 99 0.10 -5.85 3.77
CA LEU A 99 -0.90 -5.74 4.85
C LEU A 99 -2.04 -6.80 4.80
N SER A 100 -2.22 -7.47 3.66
CA SER A 100 -3.30 -8.45 3.45
C SER A 100 -3.04 -9.81 4.09
N VAL A 101 -1.91 -10.02 4.75
CA VAL A 101 -1.55 -11.28 5.41
C VAL A 101 -1.61 -11.12 6.93
N GLN A 102 -1.97 -12.19 7.63
CA GLN A 102 -1.99 -12.25 9.09
C GLN A 102 -1.25 -13.51 9.58
N PRO A 103 -0.58 -13.44 10.74
CA PRO A 103 -0.33 -12.24 11.55
C PRO A 103 0.72 -11.31 10.91
N LEU A 104 0.62 -9.99 11.19
CA LEU A 104 1.64 -9.01 10.79
C LEU A 104 2.71 -8.91 11.89
N THR A 105 3.98 -8.90 11.50
CA THR A 105 5.10 -8.69 12.42
C THR A 105 5.47 -7.20 12.53
N THR A 106 6.24 -6.84 13.56
CA THR A 106 6.81 -5.48 13.67
C THR A 106 7.69 -5.12 12.48
N THR A 107 8.40 -6.10 11.90
CA THR A 107 9.17 -5.92 10.67
C THR A 107 8.26 -5.59 9.48
N ASP A 108 7.14 -6.31 9.31
CA ASP A 108 6.18 -6.03 8.22
C ASP A 108 5.60 -4.61 8.36
N LEU A 109 5.24 -4.20 9.59
CA LEU A 109 4.71 -2.86 9.85
C LEU A 109 5.75 -1.77 9.63
N SER A 110 7.01 -1.98 10.04
CA SER A 110 8.09 -1.03 9.76
C SER A 110 8.39 -0.91 8.26
N TYR A 111 8.33 -2.01 7.52
CA TYR A 111 8.46 -2.01 6.06
C TYR A 111 7.30 -1.25 5.41
N ALA A 112 6.06 -1.56 5.80
CA ALA A 112 4.86 -0.87 5.34
C ALA A 112 4.90 0.64 5.64
N ASN A 113 5.38 1.02 6.83
CA ASN A 113 5.53 2.43 7.22
C ASN A 113 6.44 3.22 6.28
N ARG A 114 7.49 2.60 5.72
CA ARG A 114 8.36 3.26 4.75
C ARG A 114 7.63 3.57 3.43
N ILE A 115 6.70 2.69 3.03
CA ILE A 115 5.85 2.91 1.85
C ILE A 115 4.85 4.02 2.13
N VAL A 116 4.22 4.00 3.31
CA VAL A 116 3.29 5.05 3.77
C VAL A 116 3.96 6.42 3.79
N ASN A 117 5.18 6.53 4.34
CA ASN A 117 5.94 7.78 4.36
C ASN A 117 6.15 8.37 2.96
N TRP A 118 6.33 7.52 1.95
CA TRP A 118 6.44 7.98 0.57
C TRP A 118 5.08 8.39 0.01
N LEU A 119 4.03 7.58 0.19
CA LEU A 119 2.68 7.87 -0.32
C LEU A 119 2.12 9.17 0.24
N VAL A 120 2.25 9.41 1.56
CA VAL A 120 1.79 10.66 2.20
C VAL A 120 2.53 11.87 1.62
N ALA A 121 3.81 11.73 1.25
CA ALA A 121 4.56 12.80 0.62
C ALA A 121 4.12 13.10 -0.83
N GLN A 122 3.39 12.19 -1.48
CA GLN A 122 2.80 12.42 -2.82
C GLN A 122 1.38 12.99 -2.76
N GLN A 123 0.77 13.06 -1.57
CA GLN A 123 -0.59 13.55 -1.41
C GLN A 123 -0.65 15.06 -1.62
N ASN A 124 -1.63 15.52 -2.41
CA ASN A 124 -1.86 16.94 -2.62
C ASN A 124 -2.53 17.59 -1.38
N PRO A 125 -2.55 18.93 -1.28
CA PRO A 125 -3.14 19.64 -0.13
C PRO A 125 -4.64 19.37 0.11
N TYR A 126 -5.35 18.81 -0.88
CA TYR A 126 -6.77 18.46 -0.80
C TYR A 126 -7.00 16.98 -0.47
N GLY A 127 -5.94 16.24 -0.17
CA GLY A 127 -6.00 14.82 0.21
C GLY A 127 -6.06 13.84 -0.95
N GLY A 128 -5.93 14.29 -2.20
CA GLY A 128 -5.93 13.44 -3.40
C GLY A 128 -4.53 13.20 -3.99
N PHE A 129 -4.49 12.45 -5.08
CA PHE A 129 -3.28 12.21 -5.89
C PHE A 129 -3.48 12.72 -7.33
N SER A 130 -2.49 12.48 -8.20
CA SER A 130 -2.50 12.98 -9.59
C SER A 130 -3.69 12.48 -10.41
N SER A 131 -4.13 11.23 -10.19
CA SER A 131 -5.27 10.62 -10.90
C SER A 131 -6.29 10.00 -9.95
N THR A 132 -7.51 9.77 -10.46
CA THR A 132 -8.60 9.14 -9.70
C THR A 132 -8.25 7.71 -9.29
N GLN A 133 -7.61 6.95 -10.17
CA GLN A 133 -7.25 5.55 -9.92
C GLN A 133 -6.18 5.46 -8.82
N ASP A 134 -5.14 6.29 -8.91
CA ASP A 134 -4.10 6.40 -7.87
C ASP A 134 -4.71 6.79 -6.54
N THR A 135 -5.65 7.74 -6.56
CA THR A 135 -6.31 8.23 -5.34
C THR A 135 -7.08 7.13 -4.63
N VAL A 136 -7.90 6.36 -5.37
CA VAL A 136 -8.70 5.28 -4.77
C VAL A 136 -7.81 4.21 -4.16
N VAL A 137 -6.79 3.74 -4.89
CA VAL A 137 -5.92 2.64 -4.42
C VAL A 137 -5.02 3.10 -3.26
N ALA A 138 -4.48 4.32 -3.32
CA ALA A 138 -3.65 4.87 -2.25
C ALA A 138 -4.45 5.09 -0.97
N LEU A 139 -5.65 5.68 -1.05
CA LEU A 139 -6.51 5.87 0.13
C LEU A 139 -6.94 4.52 0.72
N HIS A 140 -7.22 3.53 -0.12
CA HIS A 140 -7.47 2.17 0.36
C HIS A 140 -6.27 1.60 1.12
N ALA A 141 -5.06 1.67 0.56
CA ALA A 141 -3.85 1.17 1.20
C ALA A 141 -3.52 1.89 2.52
N LEU A 142 -3.65 3.22 2.54
CA LEU A 142 -3.40 4.06 3.71
C LEU A 142 -4.44 3.82 4.82
N SER A 143 -5.72 3.69 4.47
CA SER A 143 -6.77 3.39 5.44
C SER A 143 -6.60 2.00 6.05
N LEU A 144 -6.23 0.99 5.24
CA LEU A 144 -5.91 -0.34 5.75
C LEU A 144 -4.71 -0.30 6.70
N PHE A 145 -3.65 0.42 6.34
CA PHE A 145 -2.49 0.60 7.22
C PHE A 145 -2.90 1.23 8.56
N ALA A 146 -3.64 2.34 8.51
CA ALA A 146 -4.13 3.03 9.70
C ALA A 146 -4.93 2.09 10.61
N ALA A 147 -5.82 1.27 10.04
CA ALA A 147 -6.58 0.27 10.79
C ALA A 147 -5.69 -0.82 11.42
N LYS A 148 -4.53 -1.15 10.83
CA LYS A 148 -3.58 -2.14 11.38
C LYS A 148 -2.69 -1.57 12.48
N VAL A 149 -2.36 -0.28 12.47
CA VAL A 149 -1.45 0.35 13.43
C VAL A 149 -2.16 1.18 14.50
N PHE A 150 -3.47 1.36 14.40
CA PHE A 150 -4.26 2.15 15.32
C PHE A 150 -4.08 1.66 16.77
N SER A 151 -3.79 2.61 17.67
CA SER A 151 -3.79 2.43 19.11
C SER A 151 -4.53 3.59 19.78
N LEU A 152 -5.25 3.31 20.88
CA LEU A 152 -6.00 4.32 21.63
C LEU A 152 -5.09 5.30 22.40
N GLU A 153 -3.82 4.97 22.61
CA GLU A 153 -2.91 5.75 23.48
C GLU A 153 -2.06 6.77 22.71
N GLY A 154 -2.40 7.06 21.44
CA GLY A 154 -1.68 8.02 20.61
C GLY A 154 -1.93 9.48 21.01
N SER A 155 -0.85 10.25 21.20
CA SER A 155 -0.94 11.72 21.33
C SER A 155 0.18 12.37 20.53
N SER A 156 -0.17 13.42 19.79
CA SER A 156 0.77 14.24 19.03
C SER A 156 0.58 15.71 19.38
N THR A 157 1.67 16.43 19.67
CA THR A 157 1.66 17.88 19.86
C THR A 157 2.58 18.53 18.84
N VAL A 158 2.05 19.48 18.07
CA VAL A 158 2.79 20.26 17.08
C VAL A 158 2.83 21.71 17.54
N THR A 159 4.04 22.26 17.64
CA THR A 159 4.27 23.67 17.98
C THR A 159 4.60 24.44 16.71
N LEU A 160 3.77 25.42 16.37
CA LEU A 160 4.01 26.37 15.28
C LEU A 160 4.52 27.68 15.88
N GLN A 161 5.66 28.15 15.39
CA GLN A 161 6.24 29.43 15.82
C GLN A 161 6.42 30.35 14.61
N SER A 162 5.80 31.53 14.67
CA SER A 162 6.00 32.57 13.66
C SER A 162 7.19 33.45 14.03
N SER A 163 8.19 33.52 13.17
CA SER A 163 9.39 34.35 13.36
C SER A 163 9.11 35.85 13.30
N MET A 164 7.98 36.28 12.72
CA MET A 164 7.62 37.70 12.61
C MET A 164 6.73 38.20 13.75
N ALA A 165 5.92 37.34 14.37
CA ALA A 165 4.95 37.74 15.38
C ALA A 165 5.36 37.33 16.81
N GLY A 166 6.33 36.43 16.98
CA GLY A 166 6.70 35.88 18.30
C GLY A 166 5.63 34.96 18.90
N GLU A 167 4.52 34.74 18.21
CA GLU A 167 3.43 33.89 18.66
C GLU A 167 3.74 32.41 18.43
N VAL A 168 3.43 31.63 19.47
CA VAL A 168 3.60 30.17 19.51
C VAL A 168 2.21 29.55 19.64
N TYR A 169 1.86 28.69 18.69
CA TYR A 169 0.60 27.96 18.66
C TYR A 169 0.87 26.48 18.89
N ASN A 170 0.28 25.90 19.94
CA ASN A 170 0.37 24.47 20.22
C ASN A 170 -0.92 23.78 19.76
N LEU A 171 -0.77 22.88 18.80
CA LEU A 171 -1.84 22.02 18.29
C LEU A 171 -1.64 20.64 18.88
N SER A 172 -2.50 20.23 19.80
CA SER A 172 -2.49 18.88 20.36
C SER A 172 -3.62 18.06 19.73
N CYS A 173 -3.29 16.86 19.29
CA CYS A 173 -4.24 15.87 18.79
C CYS A 173 -4.11 14.62 19.67
N VAL A 174 -5.17 14.31 20.40
CA VAL A 174 -5.27 13.14 21.27
C VAL A 174 -6.26 12.18 20.63
N SER A 175 -5.84 10.94 20.36
CA SER A 175 -6.74 9.92 19.83
C SER A 175 -7.64 9.39 20.94
N GLY A 176 -8.70 10.11 21.30
CA GLY A 176 -9.65 9.62 22.31
C GLY A 176 -10.61 10.67 22.83
N GLU A 177 -11.71 10.91 22.10
CA GLU A 177 -13.00 11.35 22.64
C GLU A 177 -14.07 11.10 21.56
N ALA A 178 -14.43 9.83 21.37
CA ALA A 178 -15.70 9.47 20.77
C ALA A 178 -16.65 9.10 21.91
N ALA A 179 -17.56 10.02 22.23
CA ALA A 179 -18.72 9.77 23.09
C ALA A 179 -19.74 8.86 22.39
#